data_AF-A0A2V8QUC5-F1
#
_entry.id   AF-A0A2V8QUC5-F1
#
_cell.length_a   1.000
_cell.length_b   1.000
_cell.length_c   1.000
_cell.angle_alpha   90.00
_cell.angle_beta   90.00
_cell.angle_gamma   90.00
#
_symmetry.space_group_name_H-M   'P 1'
#
loop_
_entity.id
_entity.type
_entity.pdbx_description
1 polymer ?
#
loop_
_entity_poly.entity_id
_entity_poly.type
_entity_poly.pdbx_seq_one_letter_code
_entity_poly.pdbx_strand_id
1 'polypeptide(L)'
;MSACSDRAYFASDGGGLQTAARPRDVIMAMPEETPTQTERGGGERAPVHLRRKLLLWIPASVFASVFGSVAAAAFRFLRPRAGEVGASGGASGNWFPVAKVSELGGAEPLMREVTIEHRAGWSVTPRDHAVFVLPGADRRVVSAVCPHEGCEVEWDGVQRKFLCPCHDSVFDADGARLAGPAQSDLARLPTRTSGDTLEIEYSDAAQPPTQSGSPANG
;
A
#
# COMPACT_ATOMS: atom_id res chain seq x y z
N MET A 1 -29.08 59.67 22.31
CA MET A 1 -27.73 60.16 22.67
C MET A 1 -26.76 59.44 21.74
N SER A 2 -26.42 60.03 20.58
CA SER A 2 -25.19 60.80 20.29
C SER A 2 -23.93 59.92 20.45
N ALA A 3 -22.98 59.74 19.52
CA ALA A 3 -22.56 60.36 18.24
C ALA A 3 -21.78 59.27 17.43
N CYS A 4 -21.77 59.16 16.10
CA CYS A 4 -21.32 60.01 14.98
C CYS A 4 -19.79 60.04 14.73
N SER A 5 -19.39 59.60 13.51
CA SER A 5 -18.28 60.02 12.62
C SER A 5 -17.56 58.79 12.03
N ASP A 6 -17.56 58.39 10.75
CA ASP A 6 -17.72 58.99 9.40
C ASP A 6 -16.38 59.17 8.64
N ARG A 7 -16.41 58.76 7.35
CA ARG A 7 -15.53 59.15 6.20
C ARG A 7 -14.06 58.64 6.15
N ALA A 8 -13.34 58.43 5.03
CA ALA A 8 -13.53 58.33 3.56
C ALA A 8 -12.12 58.03 2.95
N TYR A 9 -11.97 57.13 1.96
CA TYR A 9 -11.79 57.38 0.51
C TYR A 9 -10.41 57.89 0.05
N PHE A 10 -9.72 57.16 -0.85
CA PHE A 10 -8.74 57.54 -1.90
C PHE A 10 -8.22 56.23 -2.54
N ALA A 11 -8.52 55.79 -3.78
CA ALA A 11 -8.29 56.35 -5.13
C ALA A 11 -6.79 56.64 -5.37
N SER A 12 -6.04 55.71 -5.98
CA SER A 12 -5.75 55.56 -7.42
C SER A 12 -4.52 56.38 -7.86
N ASP A 13 -3.51 55.70 -8.41
CA ASP A 13 -2.70 56.10 -9.59
C ASP A 13 -1.63 55.00 -9.80
N GLY A 14 -1.45 54.38 -10.97
CA GLY A 14 -1.73 54.85 -12.32
C GLY A 14 -0.45 55.27 -13.05
N GLY A 15 0.67 54.59 -12.86
CA GLY A 15 1.94 54.87 -13.56
C GLY A 15 2.03 54.14 -14.90
N GLY A 16 1.74 54.84 -16.00
CA GLY A 16 2.17 54.44 -17.34
C GLY A 16 3.48 55.11 -17.71
N LEU A 17 4.30 54.49 -18.57
CA LEU A 17 5.11 55.17 -19.59
C LEU A 17 5.63 54.15 -20.62
N GLN A 18 5.23 54.39 -21.87
CA GLN A 18 6.04 54.37 -23.09
C GLN A 18 6.23 53.06 -23.87
N THR A 19 5.40 53.02 -24.91
CA THR A 19 5.61 52.43 -26.23
C THR A 19 6.99 52.71 -26.84
N ALA A 20 7.62 51.69 -27.42
CA ALA A 20 8.43 51.85 -28.63
C ALA A 20 8.44 50.54 -29.43
N ALA A 21 7.92 50.64 -30.65
CA ALA A 21 7.84 49.58 -31.65
C ALA A 21 9.21 49.09 -32.12
N ARG A 22 9.31 47.85 -32.62
CA ARG A 22 9.92 47.56 -33.93
C ARG A 22 9.25 46.36 -34.64
N PRO A 23 8.95 46.48 -35.95
CA PRO A 23 8.28 45.44 -36.73
C PRO A 23 9.24 44.44 -37.40
N ARG A 24 8.76 43.19 -37.44
CA ARG A 24 8.78 42.18 -38.54
C ARG A 24 10.09 41.84 -39.25
N ASP A 25 10.47 40.58 -39.05
CA ASP A 25 10.89 39.56 -40.04
C ASP A 25 11.13 40.02 -41.48
N VAL A 26 12.37 39.83 -41.94
CA VAL A 26 12.65 39.45 -43.34
C VAL A 26 13.69 38.33 -43.32
N ILE A 27 13.21 37.13 -43.61
CA ILE A 27 14.00 35.98 -44.05
C ILE A 27 14.35 36.22 -45.52
N MET A 28 15.64 36.22 -45.87
CA MET A 28 16.11 36.18 -47.25
C MET A 28 17.40 35.36 -47.36
N ALA A 29 17.24 34.21 -48.03
CA ALA A 29 18.16 33.55 -48.96
C ALA A 29 19.61 33.24 -48.55
N MET A 30 19.92 31.93 -48.54
CA MET A 30 21.25 31.39 -48.82
C MET A 30 21.61 31.58 -50.30
N PRO A 31 22.91 31.62 -50.64
CA PRO A 31 23.40 30.56 -51.51
C PRO A 31 24.78 29.99 -51.12
N GLU A 32 24.86 28.68 -51.35
CA GLU A 32 25.98 27.76 -51.57
C GLU A 32 27.43 28.26 -51.42
N GLU A 33 28.15 27.67 -50.47
CA GLU A 33 29.61 27.52 -50.55
C GLU A 33 29.97 26.09 -50.98
N THR A 34 30.79 26.02 -52.04
CA THR A 34 31.28 24.78 -52.65
C THR A 34 32.41 24.19 -51.79
N PRO A 35 32.39 22.90 -51.43
CA PRO A 35 33.48 22.32 -50.65
C PRO A 35 34.69 22.04 -51.55
N THR A 36 35.85 22.55 -51.14
CA THR A 36 37.16 22.20 -51.68
C THR A 36 37.45 20.72 -51.43
N GLN A 37 37.70 19.96 -52.50
CA GLN A 37 38.16 18.57 -52.40
C GLN A 37 39.63 18.55 -52.00
N THR A 38 39.91 18.15 -50.76
CA THR A 38 41.24 17.71 -50.36
C THR A 38 41.43 16.23 -50.69
N GLU A 39 42.56 15.97 -51.33
CA GLU A 39 43.02 14.74 -51.94
C GLU A 39 42.97 13.48 -51.07
N ARG A 40 42.88 12.36 -51.79
CA ARG A 40 42.65 10.98 -51.38
C ARG A 40 43.95 10.33 -50.91
N GLY A 41 44.14 10.18 -49.59
CA GLY A 41 45.16 9.30 -48.99
C GLY A 41 44.62 7.89 -48.76
N GLY A 42 45.27 6.89 -49.39
CA GLY A 42 44.88 5.49 -49.40
C GLY A 42 44.89 4.81 -48.01
N GLY A 43 43.80 4.10 -47.71
CA GLY A 43 43.70 3.20 -46.58
C GLY A 43 42.53 2.25 -46.82
N GLU A 44 42.86 0.97 -46.94
CA GLU A 44 41.94 -0.16 -47.14
C GLU A 44 40.66 -0.01 -46.28
N ARG A 45 39.54 0.35 -46.90
CA ARG A 45 38.27 0.54 -46.20
C ARG A 45 37.63 -0.82 -45.97
N ALA A 46 37.80 -1.40 -44.79
CA ALA A 46 36.98 -2.53 -44.35
C ALA A 46 35.48 -2.19 -44.53
N PRO A 47 34.62 -3.16 -44.89
CA PRO A 47 33.24 -2.89 -45.27
C PRO A 47 32.51 -2.11 -44.19
N VAL A 48 32.09 -0.88 -44.54
CA VAL A 48 31.43 0.11 -43.66
C VAL A 48 30.19 -0.44 -42.92
N HIS A 49 29.56 -1.50 -43.47
CA HIS A 49 28.44 -2.18 -42.83
C HIS A 49 28.81 -2.96 -41.57
N LEU A 50 30.03 -3.50 -41.45
CA LEU A 50 30.43 -4.29 -40.29
C LEU A 50 30.79 -3.40 -39.10
N ARG A 51 31.45 -2.28 -39.35
CA ARG A 51 31.81 -1.27 -38.33
C ARG A 51 30.58 -0.56 -37.78
N ARG A 52 29.61 -0.22 -38.64
CA ARG A 52 28.32 0.37 -38.21
C ARG A 52 27.49 -0.60 -37.39
N LYS A 53 27.46 -1.89 -37.75
CA LYS A 53 26.78 -2.92 -36.96
C LYS A 53 27.47 -3.11 -35.60
N LEU A 54 28.80 -3.16 -35.56
CA LEU A 54 29.58 -3.32 -34.33
C LEU A 54 29.43 -2.13 -33.37
N LEU A 55 29.54 -0.89 -33.86
CA LEU A 55 29.39 0.33 -33.06
C LEU A 55 27.97 0.55 -32.54
N LEU A 56 26.96 -0.05 -33.17
CA LEU A 56 25.57 -0.01 -32.68
C LEU A 56 25.24 -1.17 -31.73
N TRP A 57 25.84 -2.34 -31.91
CA TRP A 57 25.54 -3.53 -31.09
C TRP A 57 26.23 -3.53 -29.72
N ILE A 58 27.45 -3.01 -29.61
CA ILE A 58 28.18 -2.97 -28.33
C ILE A 58 27.47 -2.09 -27.29
N PRO A 59 27.08 -0.83 -27.57
CA PRO A 59 26.35 -0.04 -26.58
C PRO A 59 24.99 -0.68 -26.29
N ALA A 60 24.28 -1.18 -27.32
CA ALA A 60 22.97 -1.82 -27.13
C ALA A 60 23.03 -3.05 -26.21
N SER A 61 24.08 -3.88 -26.31
CA SER A 61 24.24 -5.06 -25.43
C SER A 61 24.59 -4.68 -23.99
N VAL A 62 25.43 -3.66 -23.80
CA VAL A 62 25.75 -3.14 -22.47
C VAL A 62 24.50 -2.54 -21.81
N PHE A 63 23.73 -1.74 -22.55
CA PHE A 63 22.46 -1.20 -22.05
C PHE A 63 21.46 -2.31 -21.73
N ALA A 64 21.30 -3.32 -22.59
CA ALA A 64 20.41 -4.45 -22.33
C ALA A 64 20.81 -5.26 -21.08
N SER A 65 22.11 -5.43 -20.82
CA SER A 65 22.60 -6.13 -19.64
C SER A 65 22.32 -5.36 -18.34
N VAL A 66 22.61 -4.05 -18.32
CA VAL A 66 22.37 -3.20 -17.16
C VAL A 66 20.88 -3.05 -16.88
N PHE A 67 20.07 -2.73 -17.89
CA PHE A 67 18.62 -2.62 -17.73
C PHE A 67 17.97 -3.96 -17.40
N GLY A 68 18.45 -5.07 -17.97
CA GLY A 68 17.99 -6.41 -17.62
C GLY A 68 18.25 -6.75 -16.15
N SER A 69 19.40 -6.37 -15.62
CA SER A 69 19.77 -6.61 -14.22
C SER A 69 18.91 -5.79 -13.25
N VAL A 70 18.69 -4.50 -13.56
CA VAL A 70 17.81 -3.62 -12.77
C VAL A 70 16.36 -4.09 -12.85
N ALA A 71 15.88 -4.47 -14.04
CA ALA A 71 14.54 -5.02 -14.23
C ALA A 71 14.35 -6.32 -13.44
N ALA A 72 15.34 -7.22 -13.43
CA ALA A 72 15.29 -8.45 -12.64
C ALA A 72 15.28 -8.17 -11.13
N ALA A 73 16.08 -7.22 -10.66
CA ALA A 73 16.09 -6.79 -9.26
C ALA A 73 14.77 -6.12 -8.84
N ALA A 74 14.26 -5.21 -9.67
CA ALA A 74 12.97 -4.58 -9.49
C ALA A 74 11.85 -5.63 -9.47
N PHE A 75 11.87 -6.60 -10.39
CA PHE A 75 10.89 -7.67 -10.43
C PHE A 75 10.95 -8.58 -9.20
N ARG A 76 12.14 -8.83 -8.64
CA ARG A 76 12.29 -9.56 -7.37
C ARG A 76 11.74 -8.77 -6.18
N PHE A 77 11.79 -7.44 -6.22
CA PHE A 77 11.27 -6.56 -5.17
C PHE A 77 9.76 -6.30 -5.31
N LEU A 78 9.24 -6.21 -6.54
CA LEU A 78 7.83 -5.94 -6.85
C LEU A 78 6.95 -7.20 -6.95
N ARG A 79 7.52 -8.41 -6.98
CA ARG A 79 6.69 -9.61 -6.88
C ARG A 79 6.13 -9.70 -5.45
N PRO A 80 4.81 -9.71 -5.26
CA PRO A 80 4.25 -10.11 -3.97
C PRO A 80 4.77 -11.51 -3.66
N ARG A 81 5.30 -11.68 -2.45
CA ARG A 81 5.70 -13.00 -1.94
C ARG A 81 4.46 -13.89 -1.88
N ALA A 82 4.18 -14.60 -2.97
CA ALA A 82 3.23 -15.71 -2.97
C ALA A 82 3.87 -16.87 -2.18
N GLY A 83 3.81 -16.82 -0.85
CA GLY A 83 4.39 -17.89 -0.02
C GLY A 83 4.58 -17.59 1.46
N GLU A 84 4.46 -16.34 1.90
CA GLU A 84 4.45 -16.01 3.33
C GLU A 84 3.04 -15.59 3.70
N VAL A 85 2.44 -16.29 4.67
CA VAL A 85 1.14 -15.99 5.27
C VAL A 85 1.23 -14.65 6.01
N GLY A 86 1.16 -13.57 5.24
CA GLY A 86 1.10 -12.18 5.69
C GLY A 86 0.26 -11.44 4.66
N ALA A 87 -1.05 -11.49 4.88
CA ALA A 87 -2.08 -11.02 3.98
C ALA A 87 -2.07 -9.49 3.84
N SER A 88 -1.43 -8.93 2.81
CA SER A 88 -1.78 -7.61 2.32
C SER A 88 -2.83 -7.76 1.22
N GLY A 89 -4.05 -7.30 1.53
CA GLY A 89 -5.26 -7.56 0.73
C GLY A 89 -5.18 -7.00 -0.70
N GLY A 90 -5.64 -7.80 -1.67
CA GLY A 90 -5.73 -7.36 -3.06
C GLY A 90 -6.39 -8.37 -4.01
N ALA A 91 -7.73 -8.33 -4.10
CA ALA A 91 -8.53 -8.33 -5.33
C ALA A 91 -10.02 -8.57 -4.98
N SER A 92 -10.85 -7.52 -5.10
CA SER A 92 -12.29 -7.48 -4.80
C SER A 92 -12.67 -7.73 -3.32
N GLY A 93 -12.56 -6.68 -2.50
CA GLY A 93 -12.99 -6.61 -1.10
C GLY A 93 -11.83 -6.74 -0.09
N ASN A 94 -12.07 -6.32 1.15
CA ASN A 94 -11.12 -6.38 2.28
C ASN A 94 -10.99 -7.83 2.80
N TRP A 95 -10.65 -8.76 1.92
CA TRP A 95 -10.51 -10.18 2.25
C TRP A 95 -9.04 -10.54 2.47
N PHE A 96 -8.75 -11.12 3.63
CA PHE A 96 -7.41 -11.45 4.09
C PHE A 96 -7.28 -12.96 4.26
N PRO A 97 -6.34 -13.63 3.58
CA PRO A 97 -6.08 -15.05 3.79
C PRO A 97 -5.52 -15.33 5.19
N VAL A 98 -6.10 -16.31 5.90
CA VAL A 98 -5.72 -16.66 7.28
C VAL A 98 -5.18 -18.08 7.42
N ALA A 99 -5.71 -19.06 6.69
CA ALA A 99 -5.28 -20.45 6.81
C ALA A 99 -5.63 -21.24 5.55
N LYS A 100 -4.97 -22.38 5.35
CA LYS A 100 -5.44 -23.37 4.38
C LYS A 100 -6.55 -24.22 4.97
N VAL A 101 -7.50 -24.65 4.15
CA VAL A 101 -8.61 -25.50 4.59
C VAL A 101 -8.09 -26.84 5.14
N SER A 102 -6.97 -27.35 4.60
CA SER A 102 -6.29 -28.55 5.10
C SER A 102 -5.74 -28.41 6.52
N GLU A 103 -5.45 -27.19 6.99
CA GLU A 103 -4.88 -26.94 8.32
C GLU A 103 -5.95 -26.98 9.43
N LEU A 104 -7.23 -26.93 9.07
CA LEU A 104 -8.36 -26.80 10.02
C LEU A 104 -8.77 -28.11 10.71
N GLY A 105 -8.10 -29.21 10.40
CA GLY A 105 -8.38 -30.54 10.97
C GLY A 105 -7.86 -30.75 12.40
N GLY A 106 -7.19 -29.74 12.98
CA GLY A 106 -6.67 -29.81 14.35
C GLY A 106 -7.77 -29.80 15.42
N ALA A 107 -7.36 -30.04 16.67
CA ALA A 107 -8.26 -29.99 17.84
C ALA A 107 -8.28 -28.62 18.55
N GLU A 108 -7.36 -27.73 18.17
CA GLU A 108 -7.11 -26.43 18.79
C GLU A 108 -7.25 -25.28 17.78
N PRO A 109 -7.64 -24.07 18.24
CA PRO A 109 -7.68 -22.88 17.41
C PRO A 109 -6.28 -22.49 16.91
N LEU A 110 -6.21 -22.04 15.66
CA LEU A 110 -5.00 -21.52 15.07
C LEU A 110 -5.00 -19.99 15.19
N MET A 111 -4.05 -19.44 15.93
CA MET A 111 -3.81 -17.99 15.94
C MET A 111 -3.17 -17.54 14.63
N ARG A 112 -3.68 -16.46 14.05
CA ARG A 112 -3.20 -15.85 12.82
C ARG A 112 -3.21 -14.35 12.96
N GLU A 113 -2.25 -13.71 12.32
CA GLU A 113 -2.12 -12.26 12.29
C GLU A 113 -2.51 -11.76 10.90
N VAL A 114 -3.36 -10.73 10.85
CA VAL A 114 -3.74 -10.06 9.61
C VAL A 114 -3.32 -8.60 9.68
N THR A 115 -2.61 -8.15 8.65
CA THR A 115 -2.17 -6.76 8.53
C THR A 115 -3.19 -5.97 7.73
N ILE A 116 -3.74 -4.93 8.35
CA ILE A 116 -4.79 -4.10 7.79
C ILE A 116 -4.28 -2.69 7.63
N GLU A 117 -4.44 -2.14 6.42
CA GLU A 117 -4.10 -0.76 6.14
C GLU A 117 -5.22 0.16 6.63
N HIS A 118 -4.99 0.85 7.74
CA HIS A 118 -5.91 1.85 8.25
C HIS A 118 -5.62 3.22 7.60
N ARG A 119 -6.59 3.75 6.85
CA ARG A 119 -6.47 5.07 6.19
C ARG A 119 -7.16 6.16 7.02
N ALA A 120 -6.38 7.11 7.53
CA ALA A 120 -6.88 8.30 8.23
C ALA A 120 -6.52 9.55 7.42
N GLY A 121 -7.47 10.03 6.60
CA GLY A 121 -7.23 11.10 5.64
C GLY A 121 -6.27 10.64 4.53
N TRP A 122 -5.10 11.28 4.46
CA TRP A 122 -4.04 10.91 3.50
C TRP A 122 -3.04 9.91 4.06
N SER A 123 -3.05 9.68 5.38
CA SER A 123 -2.14 8.74 6.04
C SER A 123 -2.68 7.31 5.91
N VAL A 124 -1.79 6.38 5.56
CA VAL A 124 -2.06 4.93 5.57
C VAL A 124 -1.11 4.31 6.59
N THR A 125 -1.65 3.68 7.62
CA THR A 125 -0.87 3.02 8.67
C THR A 125 -1.26 1.54 8.71
N PRO A 126 -0.33 0.61 8.45
CA PRO A 126 -0.58 -0.81 8.66
C PRO A 126 -0.76 -1.08 10.16
N ARG A 127 -1.75 -1.88 10.50
CA ARG A 127 -2.02 -2.39 11.85
C ARG A 127 -2.20 -3.88 11.78
N ASP A 128 -1.52 -4.59 12.66
CA ASP A 128 -1.66 -6.02 12.77
C ASP A 128 -2.76 -6.37 13.77
N HIS A 129 -3.55 -7.37 13.43
CA HIS A 129 -4.67 -7.85 14.24
C HIS A 129 -4.63 -9.36 14.36
N ALA A 130 -4.67 -9.86 15.59
CA ALA A 130 -4.75 -11.29 15.86
C ALA A 130 -6.19 -11.81 15.73
N VAL A 131 -6.32 -12.99 15.12
CA VAL A 131 -7.57 -13.72 14.95
C VAL A 131 -7.35 -15.20 15.24
N PHE A 132 -8.39 -15.88 15.72
CA PHE A 132 -8.38 -17.32 15.95
C PHE A 132 -9.24 -18.03 14.93
N VAL A 133 -8.62 -18.91 14.16
CA VAL A 133 -9.33 -19.84 13.28
C VAL A 133 -9.72 -21.06 14.10
N LEU A 134 -11.03 -21.25 14.30
CA LEU A 134 -11.55 -22.34 15.11
C LEU A 134 -11.46 -23.68 14.35
N PRO A 135 -11.18 -24.78 15.06
CA PRO A 135 -11.15 -26.10 14.45
C PRO A 135 -12.55 -26.54 14.01
N GLY A 136 -12.61 -27.39 12.98
CA GLY A 136 -13.85 -28.01 12.50
C GLY A 136 -14.27 -27.59 11.09
N ALA A 137 -15.32 -28.24 10.59
CA ALA A 137 -15.77 -28.09 9.21
C ALA A 137 -16.44 -26.73 8.92
N ASP A 138 -16.87 -26.01 9.95
CA ASP A 138 -17.65 -24.78 9.84
C ASP A 138 -16.81 -23.55 9.49
N ARG A 139 -15.47 -23.67 9.43
CA ARG A 139 -14.53 -22.61 9.00
C ARG A 139 -14.78 -21.28 9.72
N ARG A 140 -15.03 -21.37 11.03
CA ARG A 140 -15.36 -20.22 11.87
C ARG A 140 -14.08 -19.52 12.30
N VAL A 141 -14.10 -18.19 12.28
CA VAL A 141 -13.01 -17.35 12.77
C VAL A 141 -13.58 -16.35 13.76
N VAL A 142 -12.89 -16.18 14.87
CA VAL A 142 -13.22 -15.17 15.90
C VAL A 142 -12.07 -14.20 16.04
N SER A 143 -12.38 -12.95 16.39
CA SER A 143 -11.36 -11.96 16.76
C SER A 143 -10.65 -12.40 18.04
N ALA A 144 -9.35 -12.15 18.12
CA ALA A 144 -8.61 -12.27 19.38
C ALA A 144 -8.81 -11.05 20.30
N VAL A 145 -9.58 -10.05 19.88
CA VAL A 145 -9.79 -8.80 20.64
C VAL A 145 -10.93 -8.98 21.64
N CYS A 146 -10.63 -8.79 22.92
CA CYS A 146 -11.61 -8.83 24.00
C CYS A 146 -12.59 -7.66 23.92
N PRO A 147 -13.92 -7.91 23.95
CA PRO A 147 -14.95 -6.87 23.87
C PRO A 147 -15.06 -5.97 25.10
N HIS A 148 -14.27 -6.20 26.14
CA HIS A 148 -14.21 -5.31 27.29
C HIS A 148 -13.47 -4.01 26.95
N GLU A 149 -12.16 -4.10 26.70
CA GLU A 149 -11.28 -2.93 26.49
C GLU A 149 -10.29 -3.12 25.33
N GLY A 150 -10.43 -4.18 24.54
CA GLY A 150 -9.63 -4.40 23.35
C GLY A 150 -8.31 -5.14 23.57
N CYS A 151 -8.07 -5.73 24.75
CA CYS A 151 -6.91 -6.60 24.97
C CYS A 151 -6.99 -7.87 24.11
N GLU A 152 -5.84 -8.40 23.71
CA GLU A 152 -5.77 -9.70 23.05
C GLU A 152 -6.06 -10.84 24.05
N VAL A 153 -6.90 -11.80 23.66
CA VAL A 153 -7.22 -13.00 24.44
C VAL A 153 -6.29 -14.15 24.05
N GLU A 154 -5.99 -15.01 25.00
CA GLU A 154 -5.13 -16.18 24.81
C GLU A 154 -5.96 -17.46 24.85
N TRP A 155 -5.57 -18.48 24.09
CA TRP A 155 -6.18 -19.80 24.15
C TRP A 155 -5.53 -20.66 25.24
N ASP A 156 -6.32 -21.14 26.20
CA ASP A 156 -5.92 -22.15 27.16
C ASP A 156 -6.32 -23.54 26.64
N GLY A 157 -5.32 -24.34 26.23
CA GLY A 157 -5.54 -25.68 25.68
C GLY A 157 -6.02 -26.72 26.70
N VAL A 158 -5.80 -26.50 28.01
CA VAL A 158 -6.21 -27.43 29.06
C VAL A 158 -7.70 -27.26 29.38
N GLN A 159 -8.13 -26.02 29.55
CA GLN A 159 -9.52 -25.66 29.84
C GLN A 159 -10.38 -25.55 28.59
N ARG A 160 -9.76 -25.47 27.41
CA ARG A 160 -10.39 -25.24 26.10
C ARG A 160 -11.22 -23.96 26.07
N LYS A 161 -10.61 -22.85 26.51
CA LYS A 161 -11.25 -21.54 26.68
C LYS A 161 -10.33 -20.43 26.21
N PHE A 162 -10.92 -19.29 25.83
CA PHE A 162 -10.16 -18.06 25.67
C PHE A 162 -10.15 -17.26 26.98
N LEU A 163 -8.97 -16.80 27.38
CA LEU A 163 -8.73 -16.05 28.60
C LEU A 163 -8.19 -14.66 28.25
N CYS A 164 -8.80 -13.61 28.80
CA CYS A 164 -8.30 -12.25 28.67
C CYS A 164 -7.39 -11.93 29.88
N PRO A 165 -6.08 -11.69 29.68
CA PRO A 165 -5.13 -11.46 30.77
C PRO A 165 -5.29 -10.11 31.48
N CYS A 166 -6.07 -9.18 30.91
CA CYS A 166 -6.22 -7.84 31.48
C CYS A 166 -7.16 -7.81 32.70
N HIS A 167 -8.31 -8.49 32.61
CA HIS A 167 -9.38 -8.41 33.62
C HIS A 167 -10.17 -9.72 33.73
N ASP A 168 -9.55 -10.85 33.40
CA ASP A 168 -10.09 -12.20 33.58
C ASP A 168 -11.47 -12.44 32.91
N SER A 169 -11.69 -11.84 31.75
CA SER A 169 -12.82 -12.25 30.89
C SER A 169 -12.54 -13.64 30.32
N VAL A 170 -13.55 -14.50 30.36
CA VAL A 170 -13.45 -15.90 29.94
C VAL A 170 -14.48 -16.17 28.85
N PHE A 171 -14.06 -16.81 27.78
CA PHE A 171 -14.91 -17.23 26.67
C PHE A 171 -14.76 -18.74 26.42
N ASP A 172 -15.80 -19.38 25.91
CA ASP A 172 -15.75 -20.79 25.52
C ASP A 172 -14.98 -20.99 24.20
N ALA A 173 -14.86 -22.25 23.76
CA ALA A 173 -14.18 -22.61 22.52
C ALA A 173 -14.81 -22.03 21.25
N ASP A 174 -16.07 -21.57 21.31
CA ASP A 174 -16.79 -20.96 20.21
C ASP A 174 -16.74 -19.43 20.25
N GLY A 175 -16.10 -18.85 21.27
CA GLY A 175 -15.97 -17.43 21.54
C GLY A 175 -17.12 -16.83 22.34
N ALA A 176 -18.05 -17.64 22.86
CA ALA A 176 -19.16 -17.14 23.66
C ALA A 176 -18.69 -16.77 25.07
N ARG A 177 -19.18 -15.65 25.58
CA ARG A 177 -18.79 -15.14 26.89
C ARG A 177 -19.30 -16.04 28.01
N LEU A 178 -18.40 -16.46 28.90
CA LEU A 178 -18.72 -17.23 30.09
C LEU A 178 -18.65 -16.38 31.37
N ALA A 179 -17.61 -15.56 31.53
CA ALA A 179 -17.37 -14.81 32.77
C ALA A 179 -16.55 -13.52 32.55
N GLY A 180 -16.44 -12.73 33.62
CA GLY A 180 -15.67 -11.49 33.65
C GLY A 180 -16.43 -10.25 33.15
N PRO A 181 -15.74 -9.10 33.03
CA PRO A 181 -16.38 -7.80 32.79
C PRO A 181 -16.81 -7.55 31.35
N ALA A 182 -16.32 -8.31 30.35
CA ALA A 182 -16.84 -8.27 28.99
C ALA A 182 -18.38 -8.33 28.98
N GLN A 183 -19.06 -7.65 28.05
CA GLN A 183 -20.54 -7.65 27.97
C GLN A 183 -21.07 -8.37 26.74
N SER A 184 -20.20 -8.88 25.88
CA SER A 184 -20.54 -9.62 24.66
C SER A 184 -19.56 -10.76 24.40
N ASP A 185 -19.90 -11.59 23.44
CA ASP A 185 -19.03 -12.64 22.88
C ASP A 185 -17.86 -12.03 22.08
N LEU A 186 -16.86 -12.85 21.79
CA LEU A 186 -15.83 -12.52 20.80
C LEU A 186 -16.48 -12.32 19.42
N ALA A 187 -16.03 -11.29 18.70
CA ALA A 187 -16.57 -10.96 17.40
C ALA A 187 -16.30 -12.09 16.40
N ARG A 188 -17.36 -12.60 15.75
CA ARG A 188 -17.24 -13.55 14.65
C ARG A 188 -16.93 -12.80 13.36
N LEU A 189 -15.91 -13.24 12.63
CA LEU A 189 -15.51 -12.60 11.39
C LEU A 189 -16.15 -13.32 10.20
N PRO A 190 -16.70 -12.59 9.20
CA PRO A 190 -17.18 -13.21 7.97
C PRO A 190 -16.05 -13.97 7.30
N THR A 191 -16.33 -15.21 6.91
CA THR A 191 -15.34 -16.07 6.26
C THR A 191 -15.82 -16.47 4.86
N ARG A 192 -14.86 -16.65 3.96
CA ARG A 192 -15.08 -17.26 2.64
C ARG A 192 -13.91 -18.15 2.27
N THR A 193 -14.12 -19.02 1.29
CA THR A 193 -13.04 -19.88 0.80
C THR A 193 -12.75 -19.56 -0.65
N SER A 194 -11.48 -19.33 -0.95
CA SER A 194 -10.95 -19.11 -2.29
C SER A 194 -9.98 -20.25 -2.61
N GLY A 195 -10.45 -21.26 -3.33
CA GLY A 195 -9.68 -22.49 -3.57
C GLY A 195 -9.45 -23.28 -2.27
N ASP A 196 -8.18 -23.44 -1.89
CA ASP A 196 -7.75 -24.10 -0.64
C ASP A 196 -7.50 -23.10 0.50
N THR A 197 -7.75 -21.81 0.29
CA THR A 197 -7.46 -20.76 1.27
C THR A 197 -8.74 -20.27 1.93
N LEU A 198 -8.75 -20.26 3.26
CA LEU A 198 -9.73 -19.56 4.08
C LEU A 198 -9.34 -18.08 4.17
N GLU A 199 -10.27 -17.21 3.80
CA GLU A 199 -10.13 -15.77 3.87
C GLU A 199 -11.18 -15.20 4.84
N ILE A 200 -10.83 -14.10 5.49
CA ILE A 200 -11.73 -13.35 6.36
C ILE A 200 -11.93 -11.94 5.84
N GLU A 201 -13.11 -11.38 6.09
CA GLU A 201 -13.30 -9.94 5.99
C GLU A 201 -13.09 -9.32 7.36
N TYR A 202 -12.18 -8.36 7.44
CA TYR A 202 -11.94 -7.63 8.69
C TYR A 202 -12.40 -6.18 8.52
N SER A 203 -13.23 -5.73 9.46
CA SER A 203 -13.70 -4.35 9.54
C SER A 203 -13.58 -3.85 10.97
N ASP A 204 -13.15 -2.60 11.12
CA ASP A 204 -13.01 -1.96 12.44
C ASP A 204 -14.36 -1.86 13.15
N ALA A 205 -15.46 -1.75 12.40
CA ALA A 205 -16.82 -1.70 12.95
C ALA A 205 -17.25 -3.00 13.64
N ALA A 206 -16.66 -4.13 13.27
CA ALA A 206 -16.94 -5.42 13.92
C ALA A 206 -16.14 -5.61 15.22
N GLN A 207 -15.18 -4.74 15.50
CA GLN A 207 -14.35 -4.80 16.70
C GLN A 207 -14.91 -3.93 17.81
N PRO A 208 -14.75 -4.32 19.08
CA PRO A 208 -15.00 -3.42 20.19
C PRO A 208 -14.11 -2.18 20.07
N PRO A 209 -14.57 -0.99 20.51
CA PRO A 209 -13.76 0.21 20.46
C PRO A 209 -12.48 -0.02 21.27
N THR A 210 -11.35 -0.14 20.57
CA THR A 210 -10.05 -0.21 21.23
C THR A 210 -9.78 1.15 21.84
N GLN A 211 -9.66 1.24 23.17
CA GLN A 211 -9.32 2.51 23.84
C GLN A 211 -7.88 2.99 23.51
N SER A 212 -7.12 2.24 22.70
CA SER A 212 -5.82 2.66 22.15
C SER A 212 -6.00 3.59 20.93
N GLY A 213 -6.58 4.77 21.14
CA GLY A 213 -6.82 5.74 20.07
C GLY A 213 -6.99 7.17 20.57
N SER A 214 -5.93 7.73 21.17
CA SER A 214 -5.52 9.14 21.31
C SER A 214 -6.62 10.23 21.33
N PRO A 215 -6.66 11.15 22.31
CA PRO A 215 -7.31 12.44 22.04
C PRO A 215 -6.45 13.22 21.04
N ALA A 216 -7.13 13.96 20.17
CA ALA A 216 -6.57 14.99 19.31
C ALA A 216 -5.67 15.94 20.13
N ASN A 217 -4.50 16.28 19.59
CA ASN A 217 -3.79 17.47 20.06
C ASN A 217 -4.70 18.67 19.84
N GLY A 218 -5.16 19.27 20.95
CA GLY A 218 -5.72 20.62 20.98
C GLY A 218 -4.63 21.68 20.92
#